data_AF-A0A804PEQ0-F1
#
_entry.id   AF-A0A804PEQ0-F1
#
_cell.length_a   1.000
_cell.length_b   1.000
_cell.length_c   1.000
_cell.angle_alpha   90.00
_cell.angle_beta   90.00
_cell.angle_gamma   90.00
#
_symmetry.space_group_name_H-M   'P 1'
#
loop_
_entity.id
_entity.type
_entity.pdbx_description
1 polymer ?
#
loop_
_entity_poly.entity_id
_entity_poly.type
_entity_poly.pdbx_seq_one_letter_code
_entity_poly.pdbx_strand_id
1 'polypeptide(L)'
;MAGGAGNGSNEAVQAKGSGGDSSAAKPLPPCCVKARAAAPESEAKCHATVVSGWFTEPRSHCGKASKVQYYNNPMWPGEAHSLKVENILYQGKSPYQEVLVFESSTYGKVLVLDGIVQLTDKDECAYQEMITHLPLCSIPSPKKVLVIGGGDGGVLREISRHSSVESIDICEIDQLVIDICKEFFPHLSVGFEDPRVQLHVGDAVEFLRNAPEGTYDAIIVDSSDPIGPAQELVEKPFFETIARALRPGGVLCNQAESMWLHTHLIQDMLSICRETFKGSVRYAWASVPTYPSELVAALVHLPVIGYFRL
;
A
#
# COMPACT_ATOMS: atom_id res chain seq x y z
N MET A 1 25.72 45.10 52.62
CA MET A 1 24.52 44.98 53.50
C MET A 1 23.37 44.59 52.58
N ALA A 2 22.75 43.42 52.74
CA ALA A 2 21.61 43.15 53.63
C ALA A 2 20.32 43.89 53.18
N GLY A 3 19.13 43.26 53.14
CA GLY A 3 18.78 41.86 53.41
C GLY A 3 17.27 41.71 53.73
N GLY A 4 16.73 40.49 53.61
CA GLY A 4 15.28 40.18 53.79
C GLY A 4 14.48 40.36 52.48
N ALA A 5 13.56 39.49 52.03
CA ALA A 5 12.63 38.51 52.62
C ALA A 5 11.18 39.05 52.80
N GLY A 6 10.22 38.37 52.15
CA GLY A 6 8.78 38.66 52.23
C GLY A 6 7.97 37.78 51.26
N ASN A 7 6.86 37.20 51.72
CA ASN A 7 5.98 36.34 50.92
C ASN A 7 4.99 37.15 50.07
N GLY A 8 4.54 36.57 48.95
CA GLY A 8 3.41 37.07 48.15
C GLY A 8 2.82 35.96 47.28
N SER A 9 1.49 35.85 47.23
CA SER A 9 0.76 34.78 46.54
C SER A 9 0.32 35.16 45.12
N ASN A 10 -0.07 34.14 44.33
CA ASN A 10 -0.63 34.23 42.98
C ASN A 10 -1.51 35.46 42.71
N GLU A 11 -1.23 36.13 41.57
CA GLU A 11 -2.27 36.71 40.72
C GLU A 11 -1.83 36.63 39.25
N ALA A 12 -2.77 36.36 38.33
CA ALA A 12 -2.43 35.96 36.96
C ALA A 12 -2.43 37.14 35.98
N VAL A 13 -1.27 37.49 35.43
CA VAL A 13 -1.14 38.52 34.39
C VAL A 13 -1.24 37.88 33.00
N GLN A 14 -2.35 38.15 32.30
CA GLN A 14 -2.46 37.82 30.86
C GLN A 14 -1.64 38.82 30.02
N ALA A 15 -0.65 38.32 29.29
CA ALA A 15 0.08 39.10 28.29
C ALA A 15 0.46 38.26 27.05
N LYS A 16 -0.35 38.43 25.99
CA LYS A 16 -0.10 38.16 24.55
C LYS A 16 1.03 37.18 24.17
N GLY A 17 0.64 36.04 23.60
CA GLY A 17 1.40 35.32 22.56
C GLY A 17 0.50 35.15 21.34
N SER A 18 1.00 35.48 20.14
CA SER A 18 0.19 35.53 18.91
C SER A 18 0.89 34.91 17.70
N GLY A 19 0.15 34.12 16.92
CA GLY A 19 0.59 33.56 15.64
C GLY A 19 0.90 32.06 15.70
N GLY A 20 0.60 31.36 14.61
CA GLY A 20 0.74 29.91 14.50
C GLY A 20 -0.51 29.27 13.91
N ASP A 21 -0.75 29.46 12.61
CA ASP A 21 -1.86 28.84 11.90
C ASP A 21 -1.54 27.35 11.69
N SER A 22 -2.10 26.48 12.52
CA SER A 22 -1.92 25.03 12.38
C SER A 22 -2.99 24.48 11.44
N SER A 23 -2.60 24.15 10.20
CA SER A 23 -3.47 23.49 9.23
C SER A 23 -3.92 22.13 9.76
N ALA A 24 -5.09 22.09 10.40
CA ALA A 24 -5.63 20.89 11.01
C ALA A 24 -5.87 19.84 9.92
N ALA A 25 -5.06 18.77 9.94
CA ALA A 25 -5.27 17.62 9.08
C ALA A 25 -6.70 17.11 9.25
N LYS A 26 -7.38 16.80 8.14
CA LYS A 26 -8.73 16.22 8.19
C LYS A 26 -8.67 14.94 9.05
N PRO A 27 -9.59 14.72 10.01
CA PRO A 27 -9.64 13.47 10.74
C PRO A 27 -9.89 12.32 9.75
N LEU A 28 -9.06 11.29 9.82
CA LEU A 28 -9.17 10.09 8.98
C LEU A 28 -10.58 9.47 9.08
N PRO A 29 -11.11 8.88 7.98
CA PRO A 29 -12.38 8.17 8.01
C PRO A 29 -12.42 7.06 9.08
N PRO A 30 -13.57 6.74 9.69
CA PRO A 30 -13.65 5.77 10.79
C PRO A 30 -13.14 4.35 10.48
N CYS A 31 -13.07 3.96 9.21
CA CYS A 31 -12.41 2.73 8.73
C CYS A 31 -10.89 2.77 8.92
N CYS A 32 -10.23 3.91 8.66
CA CYS A 32 -8.77 4.05 8.76
C CYS A 32 -8.28 4.27 10.21
N VAL A 33 -9.13 4.75 11.12
CA VAL A 33 -8.73 5.19 12.48
C VAL A 33 -8.39 4.06 13.46
N LYS A 34 -8.76 2.80 13.16
CA LYS A 34 -8.77 1.70 14.15
C LYS A 34 -7.49 0.86 14.27
N ALA A 35 -6.39 1.22 13.61
CA ALA A 35 -5.12 0.50 13.65
C ALA A 35 -4.26 0.79 14.92
N ARG A 36 -4.84 0.78 16.14
CA ARG A 36 -4.08 1.02 17.38
C ARG A 36 -4.49 0.17 18.59
N ALA A 37 -3.45 -0.26 19.31
CA ALA A 37 -3.41 -0.99 20.59
C ALA A 37 -3.80 -2.48 20.54
N ALA A 38 -2.80 -3.34 20.73
CA ALA A 38 -2.93 -4.79 20.86
C ALA A 38 -3.32 -5.23 22.29
N ALA A 39 -3.79 -6.47 22.41
CA ALA A 39 -3.93 -7.23 23.65
C ALA A 39 -3.37 -8.66 23.43
N PRO A 40 -2.86 -9.36 24.47
CA PRO A 40 -2.00 -10.54 24.29
C PRO A 40 -2.71 -11.80 23.79
N GLU A 41 -1.94 -12.66 23.11
CA GLU A 41 -2.33 -13.78 22.23
C GLU A 41 -3.02 -14.99 22.89
N SER A 42 -3.51 -14.91 24.13
CA SER A 42 -4.06 -16.08 24.81
C SER A 42 -5.43 -16.51 24.26
N GLU A 43 -5.42 -17.60 23.47
CA GLU A 43 -6.55 -18.45 23.06
C GLU A 43 -7.38 -18.02 21.82
N ALA A 44 -6.73 -17.56 20.75
CA ALA A 44 -7.36 -17.47 19.42
C ALA A 44 -7.15 -18.77 18.59
N LYS A 45 -7.99 -19.80 18.78
CA LYS A 45 -8.02 -20.96 17.87
C LYS A 45 -8.85 -20.66 16.62
N CYS A 46 -8.21 -20.15 15.57
CA CYS A 46 -8.73 -20.30 14.22
C CYS A 46 -8.96 -21.80 13.91
N HIS A 47 -9.97 -22.12 13.11
CA HIS A 47 -10.06 -23.47 12.55
C HIS A 47 -8.85 -23.67 11.64
N ALA A 48 -8.08 -24.75 11.85
CA ALA A 48 -6.70 -24.92 11.34
C ALA A 48 -6.55 -25.09 9.81
N THR A 49 -7.54 -24.64 9.05
CA THR A 49 -7.70 -24.88 7.61
C THR A 49 -8.20 -23.66 6.84
N VAL A 50 -8.42 -22.50 7.47
CA VAL A 50 -8.93 -21.29 6.79
C VAL A 50 -8.16 -20.06 7.27
N VAL A 51 -7.53 -19.35 6.34
CA VAL A 51 -7.08 -17.97 6.55
C VAL A 51 -8.18 -17.03 6.06
N SER A 52 -8.53 -16.09 6.93
CA SER A 52 -9.41 -14.95 6.71
C SER A 52 -8.86 -13.82 7.58
N GLY A 53 -9.02 -12.57 7.16
CA GLY A 53 -8.70 -11.40 7.99
C GLY A 53 -9.55 -11.38 9.27
N TRP A 54 -8.97 -11.89 10.36
CA TRP A 54 -9.34 -11.81 11.78
C TRP A 54 -10.84 -12.00 12.16
N PHE A 55 -11.18 -13.11 12.83
CA PHE A 55 -12.54 -13.42 13.31
C PHE A 55 -12.64 -13.93 14.76
N THR A 56 -13.61 -13.37 15.49
CA THR A 56 -14.05 -13.62 16.89
C THR A 56 -15.56 -13.24 17.00
N GLU A 57 -16.35 -13.48 18.06
CA GLU A 57 -16.15 -13.94 19.44
C GLU A 57 -17.40 -14.72 19.95
N PRO A 58 -17.27 -16.00 20.33
CA PRO A 58 -18.16 -16.63 21.34
C PRO A 58 -17.50 -17.77 22.19
N ARG A 59 -18.17 -18.42 23.18
CA ARG A 59 -18.76 -17.99 24.49
C ARG A 59 -19.43 -19.21 25.19
N SER A 60 -19.77 -19.25 26.49
CA SER A 60 -19.53 -18.41 27.70
C SER A 60 -19.89 -19.21 28.98
N HIS A 61 -19.59 -18.71 30.20
CA HIS A 61 -20.10 -19.27 31.47
C HIS A 61 -20.45 -18.24 32.57
N CYS A 62 -21.30 -17.25 32.26
CA CYS A 62 -22.21 -16.61 33.23
C CYS A 62 -23.31 -15.84 32.46
N GLY A 63 -24.52 -15.74 33.02
CA GLY A 63 -25.67 -15.13 32.34
C GLY A 63 -25.59 -13.61 32.19
N LYS A 64 -25.01 -13.13 31.08
CA LYS A 64 -25.14 -11.77 30.51
C LYS A 64 -24.91 -11.82 28.99
N ALA A 65 -25.61 -10.96 28.25
CA ALA A 65 -25.89 -11.18 26.83
C ALA A 65 -24.68 -11.18 25.88
N SER A 66 -24.85 -11.89 24.75
CA SER A 66 -24.02 -11.89 23.55
C SER A 66 -23.66 -10.49 23.01
N LYS A 67 -22.48 -9.94 23.32
CA LYS A 67 -21.81 -8.99 22.42
C LYS A 67 -20.74 -9.74 21.65
N VAL A 68 -21.10 -10.22 20.47
CA VAL A 68 -20.15 -10.71 19.47
C VAL A 68 -19.32 -9.53 18.98
N GLN A 69 -17.99 -9.70 18.86
CA GLN A 69 -17.09 -8.69 18.30
C GLN A 69 -16.31 -9.29 17.14
N TYR A 70 -16.79 -9.03 15.93
CA TYR A 70 -16.04 -9.31 14.70
C TYR A 70 -14.92 -8.28 14.56
N TYR A 71 -13.69 -8.74 14.31
CA TYR A 71 -12.51 -7.92 14.02
C TYR A 71 -12.12 -8.01 12.54
N ASN A 72 -13.12 -7.92 11.66
CA ASN A 72 -12.87 -7.85 10.23
C ASN A 72 -11.95 -6.63 9.92
N ASN A 73 -11.17 -6.66 8.82
CA ASN A 73 -10.39 -5.49 8.41
C ASN A 73 -11.34 -4.29 8.23
N PRO A 74 -11.15 -3.18 8.95
CA PRO A 74 -12.10 -2.07 8.96
C PRO A 74 -12.25 -1.36 7.60
N MET A 75 -11.44 -1.68 6.59
CA MET A 75 -11.61 -1.27 5.20
C MET A 75 -12.83 -1.90 4.50
N TRP A 76 -13.13 -3.19 4.73
CA TRP A 76 -14.25 -3.90 4.09
C TRP A 76 -15.30 -4.45 5.09
N PRO A 77 -15.99 -3.57 5.85
CA PRO A 77 -16.77 -3.94 7.02
C PRO A 77 -17.95 -4.89 6.73
N GLY A 78 -17.82 -6.14 7.19
CA GLY A 78 -18.87 -7.16 7.15
C GLY A 78 -18.63 -8.33 6.18
N GLU A 79 -17.59 -8.25 5.37
CA GLU A 79 -17.16 -9.30 4.44
C GLU A 79 -15.73 -9.80 4.74
N ALA A 80 -15.35 -10.92 4.13
CA ALA A 80 -13.98 -11.44 4.08
C ALA A 80 -13.87 -12.54 3.01
N HIS A 81 -12.74 -12.58 2.28
CA HIS A 81 -12.37 -13.75 1.48
C HIS A 81 -11.81 -14.84 2.43
N SER A 82 -12.13 -16.11 2.18
CA SER A 82 -11.64 -17.26 2.96
C SER A 82 -10.96 -18.29 2.05
N LEU A 83 -9.65 -18.49 2.20
CA LEU A 83 -8.90 -19.50 1.45
C LEU A 83 -8.62 -20.71 2.33
N LYS A 84 -8.87 -21.92 1.80
CA LYS A 84 -8.51 -23.17 2.50
C LYS A 84 -7.00 -23.39 2.43
N VAL A 85 -6.36 -23.45 3.60
CA VAL A 85 -4.95 -23.80 3.80
C VAL A 85 -4.75 -25.31 3.65
N GLU A 86 -3.63 -25.72 3.05
CA GLU A 86 -3.06 -27.07 3.18
C GLU A 86 -1.82 -27.04 4.10
N ASN A 87 -0.84 -26.16 3.82
CA ASN A 87 0.40 -26.03 4.59
C ASN A 87 0.72 -24.56 4.90
N ILE A 88 1.16 -24.25 6.12
CA ILE A 88 1.85 -22.97 6.41
C ILE A 88 3.33 -23.18 6.07
N LEU A 89 3.89 -22.31 5.23
CA LEU A 89 5.26 -22.40 4.73
C LEU A 89 6.21 -21.45 5.49
N TYR A 90 5.74 -20.25 5.79
CA TYR A 90 6.44 -19.27 6.61
C TYR A 90 5.45 -18.47 7.46
N GLN A 91 5.85 -18.13 8.69
CA GLN A 91 5.15 -17.14 9.52
C GLN A 91 6.19 -16.38 10.35
N GLY A 92 6.16 -15.06 10.31
CA GLY A 92 7.08 -14.19 11.04
C GLY A 92 6.64 -12.73 11.07
N LYS A 93 7.52 -11.86 11.54
CA LYS A 93 7.26 -10.42 11.65
C LYS A 93 8.52 -9.61 11.40
N SER A 94 8.43 -8.62 10.51
CA SER A 94 9.52 -7.66 10.23
C SER A 94 9.44 -6.46 11.19
N PRO A 95 10.33 -5.46 11.07
CA PRO A 95 10.14 -4.16 11.73
C PRO A 95 8.87 -3.41 11.29
N TYR A 96 8.25 -3.81 10.18
CA TYR A 96 7.16 -3.09 9.51
C TYR A 96 5.80 -3.79 9.67
N GLN A 97 5.74 -5.11 9.45
CA GLN A 97 4.49 -5.87 9.30
C GLN A 97 4.63 -7.36 9.67
N GLU A 98 3.51 -8.03 9.90
CA GLU A 98 3.42 -9.49 10.00
C GLU A 98 3.40 -10.14 8.62
N VAL A 99 4.23 -11.19 8.42
CA VAL A 99 4.44 -11.85 7.14
C VAL A 99 4.07 -13.33 7.26
N LEU A 100 3.13 -13.78 6.42
CA LEU A 100 2.64 -15.15 6.36
C LEU A 100 2.67 -15.64 4.92
N VAL A 101 3.26 -16.82 4.69
CA VAL A 101 3.16 -17.56 3.43
C VAL A 101 2.55 -18.91 3.68
N PHE A 102 1.52 -19.27 2.93
CA PHE A 102 0.88 -20.57 3.01
C PHE A 102 0.54 -21.14 1.63
N GLU A 103 0.51 -22.46 1.52
CA GLU A 103 -0.03 -23.19 0.38
C GLU A 103 -1.54 -23.38 0.56
N SER A 104 -2.30 -22.94 -0.43
CA SER A 104 -3.76 -23.09 -0.47
C SER A 104 -4.19 -24.26 -1.35
N SER A 105 -5.34 -24.83 -1.02
CA SER A 105 -5.94 -25.98 -1.71
C SER A 105 -6.17 -25.80 -3.23
N THR A 106 -6.30 -24.55 -3.69
CA THR A 106 -6.93 -24.24 -4.99
C THR A 106 -6.45 -22.93 -5.62
N TYR A 107 -5.54 -22.20 -4.99
CA TYR A 107 -4.92 -20.96 -5.50
C TYR A 107 -3.38 -21.00 -5.48
N GLY A 108 -2.78 -22.16 -5.19
CA GLY A 108 -1.33 -22.30 -5.02
C GLY A 108 -0.86 -21.61 -3.74
N LYS A 109 0.38 -21.11 -3.71
CA LYS A 109 0.90 -20.32 -2.59
C LYS A 109 0.27 -18.93 -2.55
N VAL A 110 0.20 -18.39 -1.34
CA VAL A 110 -0.44 -17.13 -0.99
C VAL A 110 0.51 -16.33 -0.11
N LEU A 111 0.75 -15.06 -0.44
CA LEU A 111 1.44 -14.11 0.43
C LEU A 111 0.40 -13.28 1.19
N VAL A 112 0.60 -13.12 2.49
CA VAL A 112 -0.23 -12.32 3.38
C VAL A 112 0.64 -11.39 4.21
N LEU A 113 0.31 -10.09 4.19
CA LEU A 113 0.94 -9.05 5.00
C LEU A 113 -0.13 -8.44 5.94
N ASP A 114 0.15 -8.36 7.24
CA ASP A 114 -0.78 -7.88 8.30
C ASP A 114 -2.20 -8.53 8.28
N GLY A 115 -2.31 -9.74 7.72
CA GLY A 115 -3.59 -10.47 7.58
C GLY A 115 -4.35 -10.20 6.28
N ILE A 116 -3.76 -9.45 5.34
CA ILE A 116 -4.31 -9.08 4.03
C ILE A 116 -3.57 -9.87 2.93
N VAL A 117 -4.31 -10.56 2.06
CA VAL A 117 -3.74 -11.26 0.88
C VAL A 117 -3.15 -10.24 -0.09
N GLN A 118 -1.87 -10.39 -0.41
CA GLN A 118 -1.19 -9.54 -1.41
C GLN A 118 -1.16 -10.18 -2.79
N LEU A 119 -1.02 -11.51 -2.88
CA LEU A 119 -1.05 -12.25 -4.14
C LEU A 119 -1.33 -13.74 -3.93
N THR A 120 -1.72 -14.44 -5.00
CA THR A 120 -1.65 -15.90 -5.10
C THR A 120 -1.01 -16.33 -6.42
N ASP A 121 -0.37 -17.51 -6.44
CA ASP A 121 0.21 -18.13 -7.65
C ASP A 121 -0.79 -18.27 -8.84
N LYS A 122 -2.10 -18.12 -8.60
CA LYS A 122 -3.17 -18.36 -9.57
C LYS A 122 -3.77 -17.11 -10.22
N ASP A 123 -3.74 -15.96 -9.54
CA ASP A 123 -4.33 -14.70 -10.03
C ASP A 123 -3.41 -13.48 -9.98
N GLU A 124 -2.14 -13.65 -9.57
CA GLU A 124 -1.08 -12.62 -9.66
C GLU A 124 -1.06 -11.89 -11.01
N CYS A 125 -1.18 -12.64 -12.12
CA CYS A 125 -1.02 -12.10 -13.47
C CYS A 125 -2.04 -11.01 -13.80
N ALA A 126 -3.27 -11.14 -13.29
CA ALA A 126 -4.33 -10.15 -13.53
C ALA A 126 -4.05 -8.79 -12.85
N TYR A 127 -3.28 -8.79 -11.76
CA TYR A 127 -2.77 -7.57 -11.14
C TYR A 127 -1.48 -7.08 -11.82
N GLN A 128 -0.47 -7.95 -11.90
CA GLN A 128 0.88 -7.60 -12.34
C GLN A 128 0.94 -7.13 -13.79
N GLU A 129 0.25 -7.83 -14.71
CA GLU A 129 0.14 -7.40 -16.11
C GLU A 129 -0.59 -6.07 -16.23
N MET A 130 -1.66 -5.85 -15.46
CA MET A 130 -2.48 -4.64 -15.55
C MET A 130 -1.78 -3.40 -14.97
N ILE A 131 -1.21 -3.49 -13.76
CA ILE A 131 -0.54 -2.34 -13.14
C ILE A 131 0.73 -1.94 -13.93
N THR A 132 1.35 -2.90 -14.62
CA THR A 132 2.57 -2.69 -15.42
C THR A 132 2.29 -2.24 -16.86
N HIS A 133 1.43 -2.94 -17.59
CA HIS A 133 1.26 -2.68 -19.02
C HIS A 133 0.33 -1.50 -19.31
N LEU A 134 -0.61 -1.15 -18.41
CA LEU A 134 -1.42 0.07 -18.57
C LEU A 134 -0.57 1.35 -18.71
N PRO A 135 0.39 1.67 -17.81
CA PRO A 135 1.27 2.83 -17.99
C PRO A 135 2.26 2.62 -19.14
N LEU A 136 2.97 1.49 -19.21
CA LEU A 136 4.10 1.34 -20.12
C LEU A 136 3.69 1.20 -21.59
N CYS A 137 2.51 0.67 -21.89
CA CYS A 137 1.96 0.67 -23.26
C CYS A 137 1.32 2.01 -23.65
N SER A 138 1.11 2.93 -22.70
CA SER A 138 0.53 4.26 -22.95
C SER A 138 1.56 5.35 -23.28
N ILE A 139 2.85 5.04 -23.28
CA ILE A 139 3.94 5.95 -23.70
C ILE A 139 4.91 5.29 -24.69
N PRO A 140 5.49 6.06 -25.62
CA PRO A 140 6.41 5.52 -26.62
C PRO A 140 7.79 5.23 -26.00
N SER A 141 8.20 3.95 -26.03
CA SER A 141 9.55 3.49 -25.67
C SER A 141 10.06 3.96 -24.29
N PRO A 142 9.38 3.60 -23.18
CA PRO A 142 9.89 3.89 -21.83
C PRO A 142 11.28 3.28 -21.62
N LYS A 143 12.20 4.04 -21.01
CA LYS A 143 13.60 3.69 -20.76
C LYS A 143 13.90 3.52 -19.27
N LYS A 144 13.47 4.46 -18.42
CA LYS A 144 13.72 4.41 -16.96
C LYS A 144 12.41 4.36 -16.18
N VAL A 145 12.20 3.25 -15.48
CA VAL A 145 10.99 2.96 -14.69
C VAL A 145 11.35 2.88 -13.21
N LEU A 146 10.47 3.36 -12.34
CA LEU A 146 10.52 3.12 -10.89
C LEU A 146 9.35 2.23 -10.47
N VAL A 147 9.61 1.27 -9.59
CA VAL A 147 8.61 0.57 -8.77
C VAL A 147 8.76 1.03 -7.32
N ILE A 148 7.63 1.28 -6.66
CA ILE A 148 7.54 1.56 -5.22
C ILE A 148 6.69 0.45 -4.60
N GLY A 149 7.22 -0.23 -3.58
CA GLY A 149 6.73 -1.53 -3.16
C GLY A 149 7.11 -2.62 -4.16
N GLY A 150 6.21 -3.57 -4.46
CA GLY A 150 6.46 -4.67 -5.40
C GLY A 150 7.52 -5.68 -4.96
N GLY A 151 7.69 -5.87 -3.65
CA GLY A 151 8.71 -6.75 -3.05
C GLY A 151 8.64 -8.23 -3.46
N ASP A 152 7.56 -8.71 -4.08
CA ASP A 152 7.50 -10.04 -4.68
C ASP A 152 8.32 -10.16 -5.99
N GLY A 153 8.55 -9.02 -6.68
CA GLY A 153 9.31 -8.93 -7.91
C GLY A 153 8.52 -9.21 -9.19
N GLY A 154 7.24 -9.56 -9.11
CA GLY A 154 6.42 -9.87 -10.27
C GLY A 154 6.16 -8.68 -11.19
N VAL A 155 5.95 -7.47 -10.65
CA VAL A 155 5.94 -6.24 -11.47
C VAL A 155 7.28 -6.04 -12.19
N LEU A 156 8.42 -6.40 -11.60
CA LEU A 156 9.73 -6.36 -12.31
C LEU A 156 9.79 -7.36 -13.46
N ARG A 157 9.25 -8.57 -13.29
CA ARG A 157 9.12 -9.58 -14.34
C ARG A 157 8.30 -9.06 -15.53
N GLU A 158 7.21 -8.35 -15.27
CA GLU A 158 6.37 -7.75 -16.31
C GLU A 158 7.02 -6.52 -16.98
N ILE A 159 7.70 -5.64 -16.22
CA ILE A 159 8.46 -4.51 -16.78
C ILE A 159 9.56 -5.04 -17.70
N SER A 160 10.21 -6.14 -17.31
CA SER A 160 11.33 -6.74 -18.05
C SER A 160 10.95 -7.20 -19.45
N ARG A 161 9.65 -7.44 -19.74
CA ARG A 161 9.16 -7.72 -21.11
C ARG A 161 9.31 -6.54 -22.07
N HIS A 162 9.41 -5.31 -21.56
CA HIS A 162 9.59 -4.11 -22.40
C HIS A 162 11.07 -3.96 -22.80
N SER A 163 11.38 -4.27 -24.06
CA SER A 163 12.75 -4.21 -24.60
C SER A 163 13.30 -2.79 -24.79
N SER A 164 12.48 -1.75 -24.60
CA SER A 164 12.95 -0.35 -24.58
C SER A 164 13.47 0.09 -23.21
N VAL A 165 13.14 -0.65 -22.14
CA VAL A 165 13.53 -0.29 -20.77
C VAL A 165 15.01 -0.60 -20.59
N GLU A 166 15.76 0.41 -20.17
CA GLU A 166 17.21 0.44 -19.98
C GLU A 166 17.59 0.41 -18.49
N SER A 167 16.69 0.85 -17.60
CA SER A 167 16.88 0.90 -16.14
C SER A 167 15.56 0.69 -15.42
N ILE A 168 15.55 -0.16 -14.40
CA ILE A 168 14.42 -0.39 -13.51
C ILE A 168 14.94 -0.14 -12.08
N ASP A 169 14.47 0.91 -11.43
CA ASP A 169 14.69 1.08 -9.99
C ASP A 169 13.50 0.46 -9.24
N ILE A 170 13.74 -0.20 -8.11
CA ILE A 170 12.70 -0.61 -7.17
C ILE A 170 13.05 -0.12 -5.77
N CYS A 171 12.09 0.52 -5.11
CA CYS A 171 12.19 0.95 -3.73
C CYS A 171 11.15 0.19 -2.89
N GLU A 172 11.61 -0.82 -2.16
CA GLU A 172 10.81 -1.63 -1.24
C GLU A 172 11.33 -1.39 0.19
N ILE A 173 10.43 -1.23 1.15
CA ILE A 173 10.77 -0.87 2.53
C ILE A 173 11.15 -2.10 3.36
N ASP A 174 10.59 -3.27 3.05
CA ASP A 174 10.73 -4.48 3.86
C ASP A 174 11.57 -5.58 3.18
N GLN A 175 12.85 -5.63 3.55
CA GLN A 175 13.78 -6.70 3.14
C GLN A 175 13.23 -8.11 3.37
N LEU A 176 12.42 -8.33 4.43
CA LEU A 176 11.89 -9.66 4.73
C LEU A 176 10.90 -10.11 3.65
N VAL A 177 10.10 -9.20 3.08
CA VAL A 177 9.18 -9.55 1.99
C VAL A 177 9.97 -10.01 0.76
N ILE A 178 11.05 -9.29 0.41
CA ILE A 178 11.91 -9.63 -0.73
C ILE A 178 12.55 -11.03 -0.56
N ASP A 179 13.09 -11.32 0.62
CA ASP A 179 13.79 -12.58 0.87
C ASP A 179 12.82 -13.78 0.90
N ILE A 180 11.65 -13.60 1.54
CA ILE A 180 10.57 -14.60 1.58
C ILE A 180 9.97 -14.83 0.19
N CYS A 181 9.84 -13.80 -0.64
CA CYS A 181 9.37 -13.97 -2.01
C CYS A 181 10.39 -14.71 -2.89
N LYS A 182 11.69 -14.45 -2.73
CA LYS A 182 12.74 -15.23 -3.41
C LYS A 182 12.75 -16.70 -3.02
N GLU A 183 12.43 -17.02 -1.76
CA GLU A 183 12.34 -18.42 -1.29
C GLU A 183 11.08 -19.13 -1.81
N PHE A 184 9.89 -18.54 -1.65
CA PHE A 184 8.61 -19.23 -1.90
C PHE A 184 7.94 -18.90 -3.25
N PHE A 185 8.31 -17.80 -3.89
CA PHE A 185 7.74 -17.30 -5.15
C PHE A 185 8.81 -17.00 -6.23
N PRO A 186 9.77 -17.91 -6.51
CA PRO A 186 10.87 -17.62 -7.44
C PRO A 186 10.44 -17.33 -8.88
N HIS A 187 9.22 -17.71 -9.28
CA HIS A 187 8.64 -17.39 -10.59
C HIS A 187 8.06 -15.96 -10.70
N LEU A 188 7.94 -15.25 -9.57
CA LEU A 188 7.73 -13.80 -9.50
C LEU A 188 9.11 -13.13 -9.34
N SER A 189 9.85 -13.55 -8.32
CA SER A 189 11.11 -12.92 -7.91
C SER A 189 12.28 -13.09 -8.88
N VAL A 190 12.15 -13.91 -9.93
CA VAL A 190 13.01 -13.88 -11.13
C VAL A 190 13.07 -12.47 -11.75
N GLY A 191 12.06 -11.62 -11.52
CA GLY A 191 12.12 -10.21 -11.88
C GLY A 191 13.30 -9.45 -11.25
N PHE A 192 13.80 -9.85 -10.07
CA PHE A 192 15.01 -9.29 -9.45
C PHE A 192 16.32 -9.77 -10.12
N GLU A 193 16.28 -10.75 -11.03
CA GLU A 193 17.47 -11.26 -11.73
C GLU A 193 17.74 -10.53 -13.06
N ASP A 194 16.84 -9.66 -13.52
CA ASP A 194 17.08 -8.86 -14.72
C ASP A 194 18.20 -7.82 -14.47
N PRO A 195 19.25 -7.76 -15.31
CA PRO A 195 20.42 -6.92 -15.07
C PRO A 195 20.16 -5.41 -15.16
N ARG A 196 18.93 -4.98 -15.50
CA ARG A 196 18.48 -3.58 -15.45
C ARG A 196 17.93 -3.17 -14.08
N VAL A 197 17.67 -4.13 -13.19
CA VAL A 197 17.09 -3.88 -11.86
C VAL A 197 18.14 -3.37 -10.88
N GLN A 198 17.80 -2.26 -10.23
CA GLN A 198 18.52 -1.69 -9.09
C GLN A 198 17.58 -1.69 -7.90
N LEU A 199 17.86 -2.58 -6.93
CA LEU A 199 17.11 -2.69 -5.68
C LEU A 199 17.65 -1.67 -4.66
N HIS A 200 16.74 -0.79 -4.22
CA HIS A 200 16.93 0.13 -3.11
C HIS A 200 16.01 -0.34 -1.97
N VAL A 201 16.59 -0.57 -0.80
CA VAL A 201 15.84 -1.05 0.38
C VAL A 201 15.66 0.13 1.34
N GLY A 202 14.43 0.59 1.52
CA GLY A 202 14.12 1.74 2.36
C GLY A 202 12.84 2.49 1.99
N ASP A 203 12.73 3.69 2.55
CA ASP A 203 11.53 4.53 2.45
C ASP A 203 11.38 5.19 1.07
N ALA A 204 10.24 4.97 0.42
CA ALA A 204 9.96 5.49 -0.92
C ALA A 204 9.75 7.02 -0.96
N VAL A 205 9.31 7.64 0.14
CA VAL A 205 9.16 9.10 0.26
C VAL A 205 10.53 9.76 0.35
N GLU A 206 11.47 9.18 1.09
CA GLU A 206 12.87 9.61 1.12
C GLU A 206 13.58 9.35 -0.22
N PHE A 207 13.39 8.18 -0.81
CA PHE A 207 13.95 7.86 -2.13
C PHE A 207 13.51 8.87 -3.20
N LEU A 208 12.19 9.15 -3.31
CA LEU A 208 11.67 10.16 -4.21
C LEU A 208 12.12 11.58 -3.85
N ARG A 209 12.27 11.92 -2.56
CA ARG A 209 12.79 13.22 -2.11
C ARG A 209 14.22 13.46 -2.62
N ASN A 210 15.04 12.42 -2.68
CA ASN A 210 16.42 12.47 -3.17
C ASN A 210 16.55 12.24 -4.69
N ALA A 211 15.51 11.72 -5.36
CA ALA A 211 15.50 11.53 -6.81
C ALA A 211 15.55 12.87 -7.59
N PRO A 212 16.40 12.99 -8.63
CA PRO A 212 16.46 14.20 -9.46
C PRO A 212 15.15 14.47 -10.21
N GLU A 213 14.88 15.75 -10.47
CA GLU A 213 13.72 16.18 -11.26
C GLU A 213 13.77 15.63 -12.69
N GLY A 214 12.65 15.10 -13.17
CA GLY A 214 12.50 14.62 -14.54
C GLY A 214 13.23 13.30 -14.87
N THR A 215 13.52 12.47 -13.86
CA THR A 215 14.31 11.23 -14.01
C THR A 215 13.57 10.08 -14.69
N TYR A 216 12.28 9.89 -14.41
CA TYR A 216 11.54 8.66 -14.76
C TYR A 216 10.56 8.84 -15.93
N ASP A 217 10.51 7.87 -16.83
CA ASP A 217 9.45 7.73 -17.85
C ASP A 217 8.13 7.29 -17.22
N ALA A 218 8.21 6.38 -16.26
CA ALA A 218 7.07 5.82 -15.55
C ALA A 218 7.42 5.55 -14.09
N ILE A 219 6.44 5.78 -13.20
CA ILE A 219 6.47 5.36 -11.80
C ILE A 219 5.26 4.46 -11.57
N ILE A 220 5.49 3.29 -11.01
CA ILE A 220 4.47 2.32 -10.60
C ILE A 220 4.50 2.24 -9.07
N VAL A 221 3.37 2.49 -8.43
CA VAL A 221 3.17 2.34 -6.98
C VAL A 221 2.35 1.08 -6.74
N ASP A 222 3.09 0.02 -6.42
CA ASP A 222 2.64 -1.33 -6.09
C ASP A 222 2.73 -1.52 -4.57
N SER A 223 1.90 -0.76 -3.86
CA SER A 223 1.85 -0.73 -2.41
C SER A 223 0.71 -1.59 -1.87
N SER A 224 0.91 -2.10 -0.65
CA SER A 224 -0.18 -2.57 0.20
C SER A 224 -1.23 -1.47 0.45
N ASP A 225 -2.38 -1.88 0.98
CA ASP A 225 -3.43 -1.01 1.51
C ASP A 225 -2.89 0.12 2.41
N PRO A 226 -3.53 1.31 2.48
CA PRO A 226 -3.04 2.50 3.20
C PRO A 226 -3.21 2.43 4.73
N ILE A 227 -2.83 1.29 5.32
CA ILE A 227 -2.70 1.04 6.75
C ILE A 227 -1.24 0.63 7.01
N GLY A 228 -0.65 1.08 8.12
CA GLY A 228 0.75 0.79 8.41
C GLY A 228 1.71 1.59 7.51
N PRO A 229 2.74 0.96 6.90
CA PRO A 229 3.81 1.69 6.22
C PRO A 229 3.35 2.47 4.97
N ALA A 230 2.28 2.03 4.30
CA ALA A 230 1.80 2.67 3.07
C ALA A 230 0.98 3.95 3.28
N GLN A 231 0.73 4.39 4.52
CA GLN A 231 -0.19 5.52 4.78
C GLN A 231 0.26 6.85 4.13
N GLU A 232 1.56 7.15 4.07
CA GLU A 232 2.06 8.38 3.42
C GLU A 232 1.94 8.33 1.88
N LEU A 233 1.84 7.12 1.29
CA LEU A 233 1.81 6.92 -0.16
C LEU A 233 0.48 7.33 -0.81
N VAL A 234 -0.56 7.62 -0.01
CA VAL A 234 -1.85 8.16 -0.49
C VAL A 234 -2.02 9.66 -0.20
N GLU A 235 -1.04 10.32 0.43
CA GLU A 235 -1.12 11.75 0.74
C GLU A 235 -0.57 12.65 -0.38
N LYS A 236 -1.12 13.86 -0.51
CA LYS A 236 -0.75 14.83 -1.56
C LYS A 236 0.76 15.12 -1.68
N PRO A 237 1.55 15.28 -0.59
CA PRO A 237 2.98 15.54 -0.69
C PRO A 237 3.75 14.42 -1.42
N PHE A 238 3.31 13.16 -1.31
CA PHE A 238 3.91 12.04 -2.03
C PHE A 238 3.65 12.13 -3.54
N PHE A 239 2.41 12.39 -3.95
CA PHE A 239 2.08 12.65 -5.36
C PHE A 239 2.84 13.87 -5.93
N GLU A 240 3.13 14.89 -5.12
CA GLU A 240 3.98 16.03 -5.51
C GLU A 240 5.46 15.64 -5.69
N THR A 241 6.00 14.69 -4.90
CA THR A 241 7.35 14.14 -5.16
C THR A 241 7.41 13.26 -6.41
N ILE A 242 6.39 12.43 -6.66
CA ILE A 242 6.22 11.68 -7.91
C ILE A 242 6.18 12.62 -9.11
N ALA A 243 5.39 13.70 -9.03
CA ALA A 243 5.24 14.67 -10.11
C ALA A 243 6.54 15.41 -10.46
N ARG A 244 7.45 15.61 -9.50
CA ARG A 244 8.81 16.10 -9.75
C ARG A 244 9.71 15.02 -10.36
N ALA A 245 9.62 13.78 -9.87
CA ALA A 245 10.49 12.69 -10.30
C ALA A 245 10.19 12.19 -11.73
N LEU A 246 8.94 12.33 -12.20
CA LEU A 246 8.54 12.07 -13.59
C LEU A 246 9.08 13.13 -14.55
N ARG A 247 9.56 12.70 -15.73
CA ARG A 247 9.85 13.62 -16.84
C ARG A 247 8.59 14.29 -17.38
N PRO A 248 8.70 15.39 -18.14
CA PRO A 248 7.59 15.93 -18.92
C PRO A 248 6.92 14.83 -19.77
N GLY A 249 5.64 14.60 -19.49
CA GLY A 249 4.85 13.54 -20.12
C GLY A 249 5.26 12.10 -19.78
N GLY A 250 5.89 11.88 -18.62
CA GLY A 250 5.94 10.57 -17.98
C GLY A 250 4.58 10.18 -17.38
N VAL A 251 4.48 8.98 -16.83
CA VAL A 251 3.21 8.39 -16.34
C VAL A 251 3.31 7.87 -14.90
N LEU A 252 2.22 8.00 -14.16
CA LEU A 252 2.02 7.31 -12.87
C LEU A 252 0.99 6.21 -13.06
N CYS A 253 1.24 5.04 -12.47
CA CYS A 253 0.24 4.02 -12.17
C CYS A 253 0.26 3.75 -10.67
N ASN A 254 -0.88 3.80 -10.00
CA ASN A 254 -0.99 3.65 -8.54
C ASN A 254 -2.07 2.62 -8.23
N GLN A 255 -1.83 1.69 -7.29
CA GLN A 255 -2.89 0.91 -6.64
C GLN A 255 -3.96 1.90 -6.14
N ALA A 256 -5.22 1.70 -6.56
CA ALA A 256 -6.30 2.67 -6.35
C ALA A 256 -7.60 2.02 -5.86
N GLU A 257 -7.49 0.97 -5.05
CA GLU A 257 -8.54 0.41 -4.22
C GLU A 257 -9.77 -0.15 -4.96
N SER A 258 -10.70 -0.76 -4.21
CA SER A 258 -11.96 -1.25 -4.77
C SER A 258 -12.99 -0.12 -4.97
N MET A 259 -13.55 -0.05 -6.19
CA MET A 259 -14.70 0.82 -6.50
C MET A 259 -16.00 0.45 -5.77
N TRP A 260 -16.11 -0.74 -5.18
CA TRP A 260 -17.29 -1.15 -4.40
C TRP A 260 -17.17 -0.73 -2.93
N LEU A 261 -15.95 -0.70 -2.40
CA LEU A 261 -15.68 -0.52 -0.96
C LEU A 261 -15.18 0.90 -0.64
N HIS A 262 -14.30 1.44 -1.47
CA HIS A 262 -13.40 2.55 -1.12
C HIS A 262 -13.62 3.81 -1.98
N THR A 263 -14.84 3.98 -2.52
CA THR A 263 -15.24 5.10 -3.39
C THR A 263 -14.85 6.50 -2.88
N HIS A 264 -14.76 6.69 -1.57
CA HIS A 264 -14.35 7.92 -0.92
C HIS A 264 -12.83 8.17 -1.03
N LEU A 265 -12.00 7.16 -0.73
CA LEU A 265 -10.54 7.23 -0.91
C LEU A 265 -10.20 7.46 -2.39
N ILE A 266 -10.91 6.77 -3.28
CA ILE A 266 -10.78 6.92 -4.74
C ILE A 266 -11.12 8.36 -5.18
N GLN A 267 -12.15 8.98 -4.62
CA GLN A 267 -12.51 10.37 -4.93
C GLN A 267 -11.48 11.39 -4.44
N ASP A 268 -10.96 11.23 -3.21
CA ASP A 268 -9.91 12.11 -2.69
C ASP A 268 -8.59 11.94 -3.48
N MET A 269 -8.16 10.71 -3.77
CA MET A 269 -6.98 10.42 -4.59
C MET A 269 -7.12 10.97 -6.03
N LEU A 270 -8.31 10.86 -6.63
CA LEU A 270 -8.64 11.48 -7.92
C LEU A 270 -8.61 13.01 -7.86
N SER A 271 -8.96 13.65 -6.74
CA SER A 271 -8.84 15.11 -6.58
C SER A 271 -7.37 15.52 -6.50
N ILE A 272 -6.60 14.86 -5.62
CA ILE A 272 -5.16 15.08 -5.43
C ILE A 272 -4.41 14.96 -6.77
N CYS A 273 -4.70 13.91 -7.55
CA CYS A 273 -4.06 13.72 -8.85
C CYS A 273 -4.46 14.76 -9.91
N ARG A 274 -5.70 15.25 -9.92
CA ARG A 274 -6.14 16.33 -10.83
C ARG A 274 -5.59 17.70 -10.43
N GLU A 275 -5.34 17.92 -9.15
CA GLU A 275 -4.68 19.12 -8.65
C GLU A 275 -3.19 19.12 -8.97
N THR A 276 -2.53 17.97 -8.80
CA THR A 276 -1.07 17.82 -8.97
C THR A 276 -0.70 17.71 -10.44
N PHE A 277 -1.21 16.69 -11.15
CA PHE A 277 -0.84 16.38 -12.52
C PHE A 277 -1.67 17.17 -13.54
N LYS A 278 -1.03 17.73 -14.57
CA LYS A 278 -1.68 18.64 -15.54
C LYS A 278 -2.13 17.97 -16.84
N GLY A 279 -2.01 16.64 -16.94
CA GLY A 279 -2.49 15.87 -18.09
C GLY A 279 -3.78 15.10 -17.81
N SER A 280 -3.95 13.97 -18.47
CA SER A 280 -5.09 13.08 -18.24
C SER A 280 -4.94 12.36 -16.90
N VAL A 281 -6.01 12.30 -16.11
CA VAL A 281 -6.12 11.44 -14.93
C VAL A 281 -7.27 10.46 -15.18
N ARG A 282 -6.97 9.17 -15.19
CA ARG A 282 -7.90 8.08 -15.52
C ARG A 282 -7.89 7.02 -14.43
N TYR A 283 -9.03 6.37 -14.22
CA TYR A 283 -9.17 5.25 -13.30
C TYR A 283 -9.52 4.01 -14.13
N ALA A 284 -8.73 2.95 -14.00
CA ALA A 284 -8.93 1.66 -14.63
C ALA A 284 -9.09 0.57 -13.57
N TRP A 285 -9.72 -0.55 -13.91
CA TRP A 285 -9.94 -1.65 -12.97
C TRP A 285 -9.78 -3.01 -13.65
N ALA A 286 -9.44 -4.02 -12.86
CA ALA A 286 -9.26 -5.40 -13.25
C ALA A 286 -9.96 -6.31 -12.23
N SER A 287 -10.25 -7.56 -12.62
CA SER A 287 -10.70 -8.58 -11.68
C SER A 287 -9.51 -9.36 -11.15
N VAL A 288 -9.37 -9.42 -9.83
CA VAL A 288 -8.39 -10.22 -9.09
C VAL A 288 -9.18 -10.96 -8.01
N PRO A 289 -9.62 -12.21 -8.26
CA PRO A 289 -10.60 -12.88 -7.41
C PRO A 289 -10.26 -12.97 -5.92
N THR A 290 -8.98 -13.00 -5.55
CA THR A 290 -8.55 -13.09 -4.15
C THR A 290 -8.47 -11.77 -3.40
N TYR A 291 -8.57 -10.62 -4.10
CA TYR A 291 -8.62 -9.30 -3.49
C TYR A 291 -10.03 -8.98 -2.94
N PRO A 292 -10.18 -8.02 -2.00
CA PRO A 292 -11.47 -7.57 -1.50
C PRO A 292 -12.43 -7.18 -2.63
N SER A 293 -13.68 -7.63 -2.57
CA SER A 293 -14.70 -7.48 -3.64
C SER A 293 -14.31 -7.99 -5.05
N GLU A 294 -13.32 -8.88 -5.16
CA GLU A 294 -12.81 -9.49 -6.42
C GLU A 294 -12.21 -8.49 -7.45
N LEU A 295 -12.05 -7.21 -7.07
CA LEU A 295 -11.57 -6.13 -7.95
C LEU A 295 -10.35 -5.42 -7.37
N VAL A 296 -9.42 -5.07 -8.26
CA VAL A 296 -8.37 -4.09 -8.02
C VAL A 296 -8.50 -2.95 -9.02
N ALA A 297 -8.03 -1.76 -8.64
CA ALA A 297 -7.94 -0.63 -9.56
C ALA A 297 -6.55 -0.03 -9.65
N ALA A 298 -6.32 0.60 -10.79
CA ALA A 298 -5.12 1.36 -11.12
C ALA A 298 -5.53 2.80 -11.46
N LEU A 299 -5.05 3.77 -10.69
CA LEU A 299 -5.13 5.18 -11.06
C LEU A 299 -3.96 5.51 -11.99
N VAL A 300 -4.28 5.85 -13.24
CA VAL A 300 -3.29 6.12 -14.29
C VAL A 300 -3.28 7.61 -14.64
N HIS A 301 -2.15 8.27 -14.38
CA HIS A 301 -1.86 9.58 -14.96
C HIS A 301 -1.17 9.38 -16.31
N LEU A 302 -1.76 9.97 -17.37
CA LEU A 302 -1.16 10.03 -18.70
C LEU A 302 -0.91 11.48 -19.14
N PRO A 303 0.10 11.76 -19.97
CA PRO A 303 0.19 13.02 -20.71
C PRO A 303 -1.08 13.35 -21.50
N VAL A 304 -1.21 14.60 -21.97
CA VAL A 304 -2.24 14.98 -22.94
C VAL A 304 -1.82 14.51 -24.34
N ILE A 305 -1.79 13.19 -24.55
CA ILE A 305 -1.70 12.59 -25.87
C ILE A 305 -3.10 12.63 -26.50
N GLY A 306 -3.20 13.14 -27.72
CA GLY A 306 -4.46 13.21 -28.45
C GLY A 306 -5.01 11.83 -28.77
N TYR A 307 -6.24 11.56 -28.32
CA TYR A 307 -7.06 10.40 -28.69
C TYR A 307 -6.47 9.01 -28.40
N PHE A 308 -6.40 8.65 -27.13
CA PHE A 308 -6.95 7.35 -26.72
C PHE A 308 -8.39 7.52 -26.25
N ARG A 309 -9.33 6.97 -27.03
CA ARG A 309 -10.63 6.52 -26.51
C ARG A 309 -10.50 5.02 -26.25
N LEU A 310 -10.78 4.65 -24.99
CA LEU A 310 -11.36 3.35 -24.68
C LEU A 310 -12.83 3.36 -25.16
#